data_AF-A0A957XQY2-F1
#
_entry.id   AF-A0A957XQY2-F1
#
_cell.length_a   1.000
_cell.length_b   1.000
_cell.length_c   1.000
_cell.angle_alpha   90.00
_cell.angle_beta   90.00
_cell.angle_gamma   90.00
#
_symmetry.space_group_name_H-M   'P 1'
#
loop_
_entity.id
_entity.type
_entity.pdbx_description
1 polymer ?
#
loop_
_entity_poly.entity_id
_entity_poly.type
_entity_poly.pdbx_seq_one_letter_code
_entity_poly.pdbx_strand_id
1 'polypeptide(L)' 'RHLFKAGEILGLRLATLHNLHFMLRFMEDIRANIAAGTFAEFKQSFLASYRPADQDARARERAVRQQQRAGGGR' A
#
# COMPACT_ATOMS: atom_id res chain seq x y z
N ARG A 1 14.02 -6.70 -3.32
CA ARG A 1 13.89 -7.68 -2.21
C ARG A 1 15.13 -7.73 -1.30
N HIS A 2 16.34 -7.39 -1.77
CA HIS A 2 17.56 -7.41 -0.96
C HIS A 2 17.60 -6.36 0.18
N LEU A 3 17.27 -5.09 -0.12
CA LEU A 3 17.31 -4.00 0.87
C LEU A 3 16.36 -4.20 2.06
N PHE A 4 15.17 -4.76 1.83
CA PHE A 4 14.21 -5.08 2.89
C PHE A 4 14.63 -6.28 3.75
N LYS A 5 15.38 -7.23 3.18
CA LYS A 5 15.91 -8.40 3.90
C LYS A 5 17.15 -8.06 4.73
N ALA A 6 17.94 -7.07 4.30
CA ALA A 6 19.14 -6.61 4.99
C ALA A 6 18.84 -5.71 6.21
N GLY A 7 17.57 -5.36 6.46
CA GLY A 7 17.19 -4.47 7.58
C GLY A 7 17.65 -3.03 7.40
N GLU A 8 18.06 -2.64 6.18
CA GLU A 8 18.58 -1.32 5.92
C GLU A 8 17.46 -0.27 5.93
N ILE A 9 17.70 0.84 6.65
CA ILE A 9 16.82 2.02 6.68
C ILE A 9 16.51 2.53 5.26
N LEU A 10 17.43 2.32 4.32
CA LEU A 10 17.25 2.67 2.91
C LEU A 10 16.02 2.00 2.28
N GLY A 11 15.73 0.75 2.63
CA GLY A 11 14.55 0.04 2.15
C GLY A 11 13.25 0.72 2.60
N LEU A 12 13.18 1.11 3.89
CA LEU A 12 12.03 1.83 4.45
C LEU A 12 11.87 3.21 3.82
N ARG A 13 12.98 3.96 3.63
CA ARG A 13 12.96 5.28 2.98
C ARG A 13 12.43 5.20 1.54
N LEU A 14 12.92 4.24 0.76
CA LEU A 14 12.49 4.05 -0.62
C LEU A 14 11.01 3.67 -0.71
N ALA A 15 10.51 2.82 0.19
CA ALA A 15 9.08 2.50 0.20
C ALA A 15 8.21 3.69 0.59
N THR A 16 8.63 4.50 1.57
CA THR A 16 7.90 5.74 1.90
C THR A 16 7.86 6.69 0.71
N LEU A 17 9.01 6.93 0.05
CA LEU A 17 9.07 7.79 -1.14
C LEU A 17 8.19 7.27 -2.28
N HIS A 18 8.25 5.97 -2.55
CA HIS A 18 7.40 5.33 -3.56
C HIS A 18 5.91 5.49 -3.25
N ASN A 19 5.51 5.25 -1.99
CA ASN A 19 4.12 5.38 -1.58
C ASN A 19 3.61 6.81 -1.71
N LEU A 20 4.42 7.79 -1.29
CA LEU A 20 4.05 9.19 -1.39
C LEU A 20 3.91 9.62 -2.85
N HIS A 21 4.88 9.26 -3.69
CA HIS A 21 4.81 9.55 -5.11
C HIS A 21 3.58 8.93 -5.78
N PHE A 22 3.29 7.66 -5.48
CA PHE A 22 2.10 6.98 -5.98
C PHE A 22 0.81 7.69 -5.54
N MET A 23 0.68 8.02 -4.24
CA MET A 23 -0.52 8.65 -3.70
C MET A 23 -0.76 10.06 -4.27
N LEU A 24 0.30 10.85 -4.42
CA LEU A 24 0.22 12.20 -4.99
C LEU A 24 -0.28 12.13 -6.44
N ARG A 25 0.36 11.31 -7.27
CA ARG A 25 -0.04 11.09 -8.66
C ARG A 25 -1.46 10.54 -8.78
N PHE A 26 -1.82 9.57 -7.94
CA PHE A 26 -3.16 9.00 -7.92
C PHE A 26 -4.24 10.05 -7.63
N MET A 27 -3.98 10.96 -6.68
CA MET A 27 -4.90 12.04 -6.36
C MET A 27 -4.96 13.11 -7.46
N GLU A 28 -3.86 13.36 -8.17
CA GLU A 28 -3.85 14.21 -9.37
C GLU A 28 -4.72 13.63 -10.48
N ASP A 29 -4.55 12.35 -10.80
CA ASP A 29 -5.34 11.65 -11.82
C ASP A 29 -6.84 11.65 -11.47
N ILE A 30 -7.19 11.43 -10.20
CA ILE A 30 -8.56 11.55 -9.70
C ILE A 30 -9.12 12.95 -9.95
N ARG A 31 -8.41 14.00 -9.52
CA ARG A 31 -8.89 15.39 -9.69
C ARG A 31 -9.08 15.74 -11.17
N ALA A 32 -8.15 15.33 -12.02
CA ALA A 32 -8.25 15.56 -13.46
C ALA A 32 -9.49 14.88 -14.08
N ASN A 33 -9.75 13.62 -13.72
CA ASN A 33 -10.91 12.89 -14.24
C ASN A 33 -12.25 13.37 -13.66
N ILE A 34 -12.26 13.90 -12.44
CA ILE A 34 -13.45 14.58 -11.89
C ILE A 34 -13.73 15.86 -12.69
N ALA A 35 -12.71 16.69 -12.93
CA ALA A 35 -12.85 17.92 -13.69
C ALA A 35 -13.28 17.68 -15.14
N ALA A 36 -12.83 16.57 -15.75
CA ALA A 36 -13.20 16.16 -17.09
C ALA A 36 -14.54 15.40 -17.18
N GLY A 37 -15.17 15.05 -16.05
CA GLY A 37 -16.40 14.25 -16.02
C GLY A 37 -16.21 12.75 -16.35
N THR A 38 -14.98 12.28 -16.53
CA THR A 38 -14.60 10.90 -16.91
C THR A 38 -14.27 10.00 -15.72
N PHE A 39 -14.57 10.44 -14.49
CA PHE A 39 -14.20 9.72 -13.27
C PHE A 39 -14.73 8.29 -13.20
N ALA A 40 -15.94 8.02 -13.72
CA ALA A 40 -16.54 6.68 -13.69
C ALA A 40 -15.70 5.67 -14.50
N GLU A 41 -15.23 6.05 -15.68
CA GLU A 41 -14.40 5.23 -16.56
C GLU A 41 -13.01 5.01 -15.95
N PHE A 42 -12.41 6.09 -15.42
CA PHE A 42 -11.15 6.01 -14.68
C PHE A 42 -11.24 5.03 -13.52
N LYS A 43 -12.30 5.10 -12.70
CA LYS A 43 -12.53 4.19 -11.58
C LYS A 43 -12.63 2.75 -12.05
N GLN A 44 -13.40 2.45 -13.10
CA GLN A 44 -13.55 1.09 -13.61
C GLN A 44 -12.21 0.53 -14.11
N SER A 45 -11.48 1.30 -14.91
CA SER A 45 -10.16 0.91 -15.42
C SER A 45 -9.14 0.69 -14.30
N PHE A 46 -9.13 1.58 -13.30
CA PHE A 46 -8.25 1.47 -12.15
C PHE A 46 -8.58 0.21 -11.34
N LEU A 47 -9.85 -0.06 -11.02
CA LEU A 47 -10.24 -1.24 -10.24
C LEU A 47 -10.02 -2.56 -10.99
N ALA A 48 -10.11 -2.57 -12.33
CA ALA A 48 -9.82 -3.75 -13.13
C ALA A 48 -8.33 -4.14 -13.13
N SER A 49 -7.44 -3.13 -13.04
CA SER A 49 -5.98 -3.33 -13.08
C SER A 49 -5.32 -3.36 -11.70
N TYR A 50 -5.89 -2.66 -10.72
CA TYR A 50 -5.33 -2.53 -9.39
C TYR A 50 -5.60 -3.77 -8.55
N ARG A 51 -4.51 -4.51 -8.24
CA ARG A 51 -4.55 -5.63 -7.30
C ARG A 51 -4.14 -5.15 -5.91
N PRO A 52 -5.07 -5.03 -4.94
CA PRO A 52 -4.69 -4.71 -3.58
C PRO A 52 -3.82 -5.85 -3.00
N ALA A 53 -2.95 -5.50 -2.06
CA ALA A 53 -2.23 -6.51 -1.29
C ALA A 53 -3.23 -7.42 -0.55
N ASP A 54 -2.99 -8.73 -0.57
CA ASP A 54 -3.84 -9.75 0.05
C ASP A 54 -4.17 -9.38 1.51
N GLN A 55 -5.43 -8.99 1.72
CA GLN A 55 -5.91 -8.48 3.00
C GLN A 55 -6.00 -9.60 4.04
N ASP A 56 -6.28 -10.83 3.61
CA ASP A 56 -6.35 -12.01 4.47
C ASP A 56 -4.95 -12.41 4.92
N ALA A 57 -3.98 -12.42 4.02
CA ALA A 57 -2.58 -12.64 4.36
C ALA A 57 -2.07 -11.59 5.37
N ARG A 58 -2.36 -10.30 5.14
CA ARG A 58 -2.01 -9.22 6.07
C ARG A 58 -2.71 -9.36 7.43
N ALA A 59 -3.97 -9.78 7.46
CA ALA A 59 -4.72 -10.00 8.69
C ALA A 59 -4.15 -11.17 9.50
N ARG A 60 -3.82 -12.28 8.83
CA ARG A 60 -3.14 -13.45 9.43
C ARG A 60 -1.79 -13.06 10.03
N GLU A 61 -0.97 -12.32 9.28
CA GLU A 61 0.32 -11.82 9.78
C GLU A 61 0.18 -10.90 11.01
N ARG A 62 -0.85 -10.03 11.03
CA ARG A 62 -1.15 -9.16 12.18
C ARG A 62 -1.59 -9.95 13.40
N ALA A 63 -2.47 -10.94 13.24
CA ALA A 63 -2.94 -11.80 14.32
C ALA A 63 -1.80 -12.61 14.96
N VAL A 64 -0.90 -13.17 14.14
CA VAL A 64 0.29 -13.89 14.61
C VAL A 64 1.22 -12.97 15.42
N ARG A 65 1.47 -11.74 14.93
CA ARG A 65 2.29 -10.77 15.67
C ARG A 65 1.63 -10.31 16.98
N GLN A 66 0.29 -10.25 17.04
CA GLN A 66 -0.44 -9.85 18.23
C GLN A 66 -0.38 -10.94 19.32
N GLN A 67 -0.50 -12.22 18.94
CA GLN A 67 -0.33 -13.35 19.86
C GLN A 67 1.10 -13.44 20.41
N GLN A 68 2.13 -13.20 19.58
CA GLN A 68 3.53 -13.21 20.02
C GLN A 68 3.87 -12.08 20.99
N ARG A 69 3.24 -10.91 20.88
CA ARG A 69 3.42 -9.79 21.81
C ARG A 69 2.71 -9.99 23.15
N ALA A 70 1.60 -10.73 23.17
CA ALA A 70 0.85 -11.03 24.39
C ALA A 70 1.51 -12.12 25.27
N GLY A 71 2.35 -12.99 24.70
CA GLY A 71 3.04 -14.06 25.42
C GLY A 71 4.44 -13.73 25.97
N GLY A 72 5.00 -12.56 25.64
CA GLY A 72 6.38 -12.17 25.97
C GLY A 72 6.55 -11.33 27.24
N GLY A 73 5.49 -11.12 28.03
CA GLY A 73 5.55 -10.40 29.30
C GLY A 73 5.83 -11.34 30.47
N ARG A 74 7.10 -11.73 30.66
CA ARG A 74 7.68 -12.15 31.94
C ARG A 74 9.10 -11.64 32.02
#